data_AF-A0A662G915-F1
#
_entry.id   AF-A0A662G915-F1
#
_cell.length_a   1.000
_cell.length_b   1.000
_cell.length_c   1.000
_cell.angle_alpha   90.00
_cell.angle_beta   90.00
_cell.angle_gamma   90.00
#
_symmetry.space_group_name_H-M   'P 1'
#
loop_
_entity.id
_entity.type
_entity.pdbx_description
1 polymer ?
#
loop_
_entity_poly.entity_id
_entity_poly.type
_entity_poly.pdbx_seq_one_letter_code
_entity_poly.pdbx_strand_id
1 'polypeptide(L)'
;LRDVKIEKIVYGAIEALDSIEVVKSMPIEKRIVPIFDLTSFTTLSDWIIGIERFLETGNAEMIKNLGMVSLKPLLIKTRGKSAQNIRKLLQLLNSFSKISSTCRSPQFRDTIKVILDVIPRVEEELHFLKPFAPLMEKVRIKFSKIDVAGEISCELGVASWCLEHGFIQQGLTILRESIVNYVIINILNEKNLKDKAIRDKAEKMLNDDHKEIPSSIKKLWREIIIYRNDINHAGWREDTHSPEDFERKLREFINRAFQIMI
;
A
#
# COMPACT_ATOMS: atom_id res chain seq x y z
N LEU A 1 -1.61 -11.92 24.40
CA LEU A 1 -0.25 -11.41 24.70
C LEU A 1 -0.03 -10.18 23.84
N ARG A 2 -0.09 -8.97 24.40
CA ARG A 2 0.37 -7.75 23.71
C ARG A 2 1.82 -7.50 24.14
N ASP A 3 2.68 -7.09 23.21
CA ASP A 3 4.07 -6.67 23.42
C ASP A 3 5.06 -7.74 23.95
N VAL A 4 4.88 -9.00 23.56
CA VAL A 4 5.88 -10.05 23.84
C VAL A 4 6.73 -10.31 22.60
N LYS A 5 8.05 -10.22 22.76
CA LYS A 5 9.03 -10.57 21.73
C LYS A 5 9.56 -11.98 22.01
N ILE A 6 9.28 -12.91 21.10
CA ILE A 6 9.88 -14.25 21.15
C ILE A 6 11.33 -14.13 20.70
N GLU A 7 12.28 -14.34 21.60
CA GLU A 7 13.71 -14.31 21.25
C GLU A 7 14.19 -15.63 20.67
N LYS A 8 13.67 -16.75 21.18
CA LYS A 8 14.07 -18.07 20.75
C LYS A 8 12.98 -19.12 21.00
N ILE A 9 12.82 -20.04 20.07
CA ILE A 9 12.08 -21.29 20.26
C ILE A 9 13.06 -22.45 20.11
N VAL A 10 13.18 -23.27 21.15
CA VAL A 10 14.04 -24.46 21.13
C VAL A 10 13.24 -25.71 21.40
N TYR A 11 13.54 -26.77 20.66
CA TYR A 11 12.94 -28.10 20.83
C TYR A 11 14.04 -29.11 21.14
N GLY A 12 13.92 -29.81 22.26
CA GLY A 12 14.77 -30.94 22.60
C GLY A 12 14.16 -32.23 22.07
N ALA A 13 14.76 -32.82 21.03
CA ALA A 13 14.23 -34.03 20.40
C ALA A 13 14.70 -35.29 21.15
N ILE A 14 14.10 -35.55 22.31
CA ILE A 14 14.45 -36.75 23.11
C ILE A 14 14.14 -38.04 22.34
N GLU A 15 13.15 -37.98 21.45
CA GLU A 15 12.71 -39.09 20.60
C GLU A 15 13.79 -39.49 19.58
N ALA A 16 14.76 -38.62 19.32
CA ALA A 16 15.89 -38.91 18.44
C ALA A 16 16.95 -39.80 19.10
N LEU A 17 16.92 -39.97 20.43
CA LEU A 17 17.86 -40.83 21.15
C LEU A 17 17.45 -42.30 21.09
N ASP A 18 16.28 -42.63 21.62
CA ASP A 18 15.65 -43.96 21.60
C ASP A 18 14.22 -43.83 22.16
N SER A 19 13.52 -44.95 22.29
CA SER A 19 12.34 -45.11 23.13
C SER A 19 12.58 -44.64 24.57
N ILE A 20 11.50 -44.14 25.19
CA ILE A 20 11.53 -43.57 26.54
C ILE A 20 12.03 -44.60 27.57
N GLU A 21 11.68 -45.87 27.40
CA GLU A 21 12.10 -46.98 28.25
C GLU A 21 13.62 -47.15 28.22
N VAL A 22 14.21 -47.16 27.03
CA VAL A 22 15.66 -47.30 26.86
C VAL A 22 16.37 -46.07 27.41
N VAL A 23 15.91 -44.85 27.08
CA VAL A 23 16.50 -43.60 27.57
C VAL A 23 16.50 -43.53 29.10
N LYS A 24 15.44 -44.00 29.77
CA LYS A 24 15.38 -44.05 31.25
C LYS A 24 16.43 -44.95 31.88
N SER A 25 16.87 -45.99 31.18
CA SER A 25 17.91 -46.93 31.63
C SER A 25 19.33 -46.49 31.27
N MET A 26 19.50 -45.51 30.37
CA MET A 26 20.81 -44.98 30.00
C MET A 26 21.46 -44.20 31.15
N PRO A 27 22.79 -44.25 31.30
CA PRO A 27 23.53 -43.30 32.16
C PRO A 27 23.25 -41.85 31.76
N ILE A 28 23.15 -40.93 32.73
CA ILE A 28 22.79 -39.52 32.49
C ILE A 28 23.76 -38.86 31.51
N GLU A 29 25.04 -39.22 31.58
CA GLU A 29 26.11 -38.69 30.74
C GLU A 29 25.93 -39.03 29.25
N LYS A 30 25.14 -40.07 28.95
CA LYS A 30 24.83 -40.49 27.58
C LYS A 30 23.49 -39.96 27.06
N ARG A 31 22.68 -39.27 27.89
CA ARG A 31 21.37 -38.71 27.51
C ARG A 31 21.51 -37.33 26.84
N ILE A 32 22.37 -37.23 25.83
CA ILE A 32 22.65 -35.96 25.15
C ILE A 32 21.60 -35.70 24.06
N VAL A 33 20.55 -34.97 24.41
CA VAL A 33 19.43 -34.66 23.51
C VAL A 33 19.82 -33.58 22.49
N PRO A 34 19.61 -33.78 21.18
CA PRO A 34 19.79 -32.73 20.19
C PRO A 34 18.77 -31.61 20.39
N ILE A 35 19.26 -30.36 20.37
CA ILE A 35 18.44 -29.15 20.47
C ILE A 35 18.29 -28.52 19.09
N PHE A 36 17.06 -28.41 18.63
CA PHE A 36 16.70 -27.73 17.39
C PHE A 36 16.22 -26.31 17.68
N ASP A 37 16.70 -25.34 16.90
CA ASP A 37 16.22 -23.96 16.92
C ASP A 37 15.07 -23.80 15.91
N LEU A 38 13.85 -23.57 16.42
CA LEU A 38 12.63 -23.42 15.65
C LEU A 38 12.23 -21.96 15.44
N THR A 39 13.09 -21.00 15.79
CA THR A 39 12.81 -19.56 15.65
C THR A 39 12.60 -19.12 14.19
N SER A 40 13.06 -19.92 13.23
CA SER A 40 12.78 -19.68 11.80
C SER A 40 11.29 -19.76 11.45
N PHE A 41 10.51 -20.58 12.18
CA PHE A 41 9.07 -20.73 11.95
C PHE A 41 8.29 -19.49 12.36
N THR A 42 8.66 -18.85 13.48
CA THR A 42 8.02 -17.58 13.90
C THR A 42 8.35 -16.48 12.91
N THR A 43 9.59 -16.42 12.43
CA THR A 43 10.00 -15.45 11.40
C THR A 43 9.17 -15.61 10.12
N LEU A 44 8.94 -16.85 9.68
CA LEU A 44 8.11 -17.11 8.51
C LEU A 44 6.64 -16.71 8.75
N SER A 45 6.10 -16.98 9.94
CA SER A 45 4.75 -16.57 10.32
C SER A 45 4.60 -15.04 10.31
N ASP A 46 5.58 -14.30 10.82
CA ASP A 46 5.59 -12.84 10.77
C ASP A 46 5.55 -12.33 9.32
N TRP A 47 6.29 -12.97 8.42
CA TRP A 47 6.26 -12.65 6.99
C TRP A 47 4.88 -12.89 6.36
N ILE A 48 4.23 -14.00 6.68
CA ILE A 48 2.87 -14.30 6.19
C ILE A 48 1.91 -13.19 6.63
N ILE A 49 1.89 -12.87 7.93
CA ILE A 49 1.04 -11.82 8.48
C ILE A 49 1.34 -10.46 7.84
N GLY A 50 2.63 -10.13 7.66
CA GLY A 50 3.04 -8.89 7.02
C GLY A 50 2.57 -8.78 5.57
N ILE A 51 2.67 -9.87 4.82
CA ILE A 51 2.25 -9.95 3.42
C ILE A 51 0.74 -9.84 3.31
N GLU A 52 -0.02 -10.60 4.09
CA GLU A 52 -1.49 -10.53 4.13
C GLU A 52 -1.97 -9.13 4.47
N ARG A 53 -1.41 -8.54 5.53
CA ARG A 53 -1.73 -7.16 5.92
C ARG A 53 -1.47 -6.17 4.79
N PHE A 54 -0.34 -6.28 4.09
CA PHE A 54 -0.07 -5.38 2.96
C PHE A 54 -1.07 -5.58 1.81
N LEU A 55 -1.39 -6.83 1.47
CA LEU A 55 -2.32 -7.13 0.38
C LEU A 55 -3.75 -6.69 0.65
N GLU A 56 -4.20 -6.77 1.90
CA GLU A 56 -5.55 -6.40 2.32
C GLU A 56 -5.68 -4.90 2.59
N THR A 57 -4.68 -4.29 3.23
CA THR A 57 -4.79 -2.91 3.75
C THR A 57 -3.93 -1.90 3.00
N GLY A 58 -3.05 -2.35 2.10
CA GLY A 58 -2.05 -1.49 1.46
C GLY A 58 -0.98 -0.96 2.42
N ASN A 59 -0.94 -1.44 3.68
CA ASN A 59 0.04 -1.02 4.67
C ASN A 59 1.33 -1.84 4.57
N ALA A 60 2.40 -1.19 4.10
CA ALA A 60 3.71 -1.83 3.90
C ALA A 60 4.68 -1.69 5.09
N GLU A 61 4.24 -1.15 6.23
CA GLU A 61 5.12 -0.89 7.37
C GLU A 61 5.75 -2.18 7.92
N MET A 62 4.92 -3.23 8.09
CA MET A 62 5.36 -4.49 8.66
C MET A 62 6.36 -5.21 7.74
N ILE A 63 6.05 -5.35 6.44
CA ILE A 63 6.97 -5.96 5.47
C ILE A 63 8.29 -5.17 5.36
N LYS A 64 8.23 -3.83 5.44
CA LYS A 64 9.42 -2.99 5.48
C LYS A 64 10.25 -3.27 6.72
N ASN A 65 9.63 -3.35 7.91
CA ASN A 65 10.35 -3.64 9.15
C ASN A 65 11.00 -5.03 9.12
N LEU A 66 10.25 -6.06 8.72
CA LEU A 66 10.75 -7.43 8.60
C LEU A 66 11.92 -7.50 7.61
N GLY A 67 11.75 -6.92 6.42
CA GLY A 67 12.81 -6.89 5.41
C GLY A 67 14.05 -6.13 5.88
N MET A 68 13.89 -5.01 6.57
CA MET A 68 15.03 -4.27 7.14
C MET A 68 15.77 -5.08 8.20
N VAL A 69 15.06 -5.83 9.05
CA VAL A 69 15.67 -6.73 10.05
C VAL A 69 16.42 -7.87 9.36
N SER A 70 15.79 -8.56 8.41
CA SER A 70 16.38 -9.69 7.69
C SER A 70 17.60 -9.29 6.84
N LEU A 71 17.57 -8.11 6.21
CA LEU A 71 18.65 -7.65 5.32
C LEU A 71 19.82 -6.99 6.08
N LYS A 72 19.62 -6.57 7.34
CA LYS A 72 20.63 -5.82 8.11
C LYS A 72 22.01 -6.49 8.15
N PRO A 73 22.16 -7.79 8.44
CA PRO A 73 23.48 -8.44 8.48
C PRO A 73 24.20 -8.39 7.13
N LEU A 74 23.47 -8.63 6.04
CA LEU A 74 24.01 -8.60 4.68
C LEU A 74 24.42 -7.18 4.27
N LEU A 75 23.58 -6.19 4.55
CA LEU A 75 23.86 -4.79 4.23
C LEU A 75 25.11 -4.27 4.96
N ILE A 76 25.29 -4.65 6.24
CA ILE A 76 26.50 -4.31 7.01
C ILE A 76 27.72 -4.96 6.37
N LYS A 77 27.67 -6.27 6.12
CA LYS A 77 28.80 -7.05 5.56
C LYS A 77 29.24 -6.53 4.20
N THR A 78 28.28 -6.11 3.36
CA THR A 78 28.53 -5.69 1.97
C THR A 78 28.66 -4.18 1.81
N ARG A 79 28.61 -3.42 2.92
CA ARG A 79 28.55 -1.95 2.93
C ARG A 79 27.44 -1.41 2.01
N GLY A 80 26.31 -2.10 2.00
CA GLY A 80 25.12 -1.73 1.25
C GLY A 80 25.16 -2.03 -0.25
N LYS A 81 26.18 -2.74 -0.76
CA LYS A 81 26.28 -3.08 -2.18
C LYS A 81 25.34 -4.20 -2.61
N SER A 82 25.01 -5.12 -1.70
CA SER A 82 24.05 -6.20 -1.95
C SER A 82 22.69 -5.86 -1.34
N ALA A 83 21.61 -6.33 -1.97
CA ALA A 83 20.23 -6.12 -1.53
C ALA A 83 19.79 -4.62 -1.49
N GLN A 84 20.43 -3.77 -2.29
CA GLN A 84 20.13 -2.34 -2.30
C GLN A 84 18.77 -2.04 -2.94
N ASN A 85 18.40 -2.77 -3.98
CA ASN A 85 17.16 -2.57 -4.72
C ASN A 85 15.97 -3.07 -3.91
N ILE A 86 16.09 -4.24 -3.28
CA ILE A 86 15.02 -4.77 -2.42
C ILE A 86 14.81 -3.89 -1.17
N ARG A 87 15.89 -3.37 -0.58
CA ARG A 87 15.80 -2.36 0.49
C ARG A 87 15.06 -1.12 0.01
N LYS A 88 15.41 -0.61 -1.16
CA LYS A 88 14.77 0.57 -1.77
C LYS A 88 13.28 0.32 -2.04
N LEU A 89 12.93 -0.85 -2.58
CA LEU A 89 11.54 -1.20 -2.83
C LEU A 89 10.71 -1.23 -1.55
N LEU A 90 11.20 -1.89 -0.49
CA LEU A 90 10.51 -1.93 0.82
C LEU A 90 10.26 -0.53 1.38
N GLN A 91 11.23 0.38 1.23
CA GLN A 91 11.08 1.78 1.62
C GLN A 91 10.04 2.49 0.76
N LEU A 92 10.06 2.31 -0.57
CA LEU A 92 9.12 2.91 -1.49
C LEU A 92 7.68 2.43 -1.28
N LEU A 93 7.47 1.12 -1.04
CA LEU A 93 6.14 0.58 -0.73
C LEU A 93 5.59 1.21 0.56
N ASN A 94 6.42 1.35 1.58
CA ASN A 94 6.04 2.03 2.82
C ASN A 94 5.81 3.53 2.62
N SER A 95 6.60 4.21 1.78
CA SER A 95 6.36 5.59 1.41
C SER A 95 5.04 5.75 0.66
N PHE A 96 4.76 4.88 -0.32
CA PHE A 96 3.51 4.83 -1.06
C PHE A 96 2.31 4.67 -0.12
N SER A 97 2.38 3.72 0.81
CA SER A 97 1.35 3.53 1.85
C SER A 97 1.08 4.81 2.66
N LYS A 98 2.13 5.54 3.05
CA LYS A 98 2.01 6.81 3.79
C LYS A 98 1.42 7.93 2.94
N ILE A 99 1.85 8.09 1.69
CA ILE A 99 1.32 9.14 0.83
C ILE A 99 -0.16 8.88 0.47
N SER A 100 -0.55 7.61 0.26
CA SER A 100 -1.94 7.24 -0.04
C SER A 100 -2.84 7.47 1.18
N SER A 101 -2.44 7.01 2.36
CA SER A 101 -3.22 7.20 3.60
C SER A 101 -3.37 8.69 4.01
N THR A 102 -2.48 9.57 3.53
CA THR A 102 -2.49 11.00 3.85
C THR A 102 -2.83 11.91 2.66
N CYS A 103 -3.34 11.34 1.56
CA CYS A 103 -3.76 12.07 0.36
C CYS A 103 -2.69 13.03 -0.21
N ARG A 104 -1.43 12.59 -0.29
CA ARG A 104 -0.33 13.39 -0.87
C ARG A 104 -0.22 13.17 -2.38
N SER A 105 -1.31 13.46 -3.10
CA SER A 105 -1.45 13.19 -4.54
C SER A 105 -0.30 13.66 -5.42
N PRO A 106 0.30 14.86 -5.18
CA PRO A 106 1.44 15.32 -5.97
C PRO A 106 2.69 14.43 -5.91
N GLN A 107 2.74 13.44 -5.01
CA GLN A 107 3.87 12.51 -4.87
C GLN A 107 3.60 11.13 -5.52
N PHE A 108 2.36 10.83 -5.91
CA PHE A 108 1.98 9.50 -6.39
C PHE A 108 2.75 9.09 -7.63
N ARG A 109 2.71 9.92 -8.67
CA ARG A 109 3.26 9.60 -9.98
C ARG A 109 4.76 9.29 -9.92
N ASP A 110 5.53 10.16 -9.27
CA ASP A 110 6.97 9.96 -9.12
C ASP A 110 7.28 8.72 -8.26
N THR A 111 6.55 8.51 -7.17
CA THR A 111 6.74 7.34 -6.31
C THR A 111 6.45 6.04 -7.06
N ILE A 112 5.34 5.96 -7.79
CA ILE A 112 4.94 4.78 -8.56
C ILE A 112 5.93 4.50 -9.70
N LYS A 113 6.37 5.54 -10.43
CA LYS A 113 7.41 5.38 -11.47
C LYS A 113 8.68 4.76 -10.89
N VAL A 114 9.16 5.26 -9.76
CA VAL A 114 10.37 4.71 -9.12
C VAL A 114 10.13 3.28 -8.61
N ILE A 115 8.92 2.94 -8.16
CA ILE A 115 8.56 1.55 -7.81
C ILE A 115 8.69 0.67 -9.06
N LEU A 116 8.01 1.02 -10.15
CA LEU A 116 8.02 0.26 -11.41
C LEU A 116 9.44 0.08 -11.96
N ASP A 117 10.27 1.12 -11.89
CA ASP A 117 11.67 1.09 -12.35
C ASP A 117 12.57 0.18 -11.50
N VAL A 118 12.24 -0.02 -10.22
CA VAL A 118 13.04 -0.82 -9.28
C VAL A 118 12.65 -2.29 -9.34
N ILE A 119 11.38 -2.61 -9.65
CA ILE A 119 10.86 -3.98 -9.65
C ILE A 119 11.75 -4.97 -10.44
N PRO A 120 12.15 -4.71 -11.70
CA PRO A 120 12.97 -5.66 -12.47
C PRO A 120 14.33 -5.95 -11.80
N ARG A 121 14.92 -4.95 -11.14
CA ARG A 121 16.21 -5.08 -10.44
C ARG A 121 16.09 -5.84 -9.12
N VAL A 122 14.90 -5.87 -8.53
CA VAL A 122 14.64 -6.62 -7.29
C VAL A 122 14.57 -8.11 -7.58
N GLU A 123 14.12 -8.54 -8.75
CA GLU A 123 14.03 -9.96 -9.14
C GLU A 123 15.41 -10.65 -9.02
N GLU A 124 16.49 -9.95 -9.38
CA GLU A 124 17.88 -10.44 -9.23
C GLU A 124 18.33 -10.57 -7.76
N GLU A 125 17.74 -9.80 -6.85
CA GLU A 125 18.08 -9.74 -5.42
C GLU A 125 17.17 -10.60 -4.52
N LEU A 126 16.11 -11.22 -5.07
CA LEU A 126 15.11 -11.96 -4.27
C LEU A 126 15.68 -13.11 -3.45
N HIS A 127 16.78 -13.70 -3.89
CA HIS A 127 17.46 -14.77 -3.16
C HIS A 127 17.99 -14.31 -1.79
N PHE A 128 18.22 -13.00 -1.59
CA PHE A 128 18.60 -12.41 -0.30
C PHE A 128 17.42 -12.28 0.67
N LEU A 129 16.17 -12.34 0.20
CA LEU A 129 14.96 -12.20 1.01
C LEU A 129 13.85 -13.14 0.53
N LYS A 130 14.13 -14.44 0.58
CA LYS A 130 13.23 -15.49 0.08
C LYS A 130 11.77 -15.36 0.52
N PRO A 131 11.43 -15.02 1.79
CA PRO A 131 10.03 -14.89 2.20
C PRO A 131 9.25 -13.80 1.45
N PHE A 132 9.93 -12.82 0.85
CA PHE A 132 9.30 -11.74 0.09
C PHE A 132 8.99 -12.12 -1.37
N ALA A 133 9.64 -13.16 -1.91
CA ALA A 133 9.48 -13.57 -3.30
C ALA A 133 8.01 -13.84 -3.71
N PRO A 134 7.16 -14.51 -2.91
CA PRO A 134 5.75 -14.74 -3.26
C PRO A 134 4.93 -13.45 -3.41
N LEU A 135 5.34 -12.36 -2.75
CA LEU A 135 4.63 -11.07 -2.82
C LEU A 135 5.02 -10.29 -4.09
N MET A 136 6.19 -10.54 -4.69
CA MET A 136 6.68 -9.68 -5.77
C MET A 136 5.77 -9.65 -6.99
N GLU A 137 5.24 -10.79 -7.40
CA GLU A 137 4.34 -10.83 -8.55
C GLU A 137 3.08 -9.99 -8.29
N LYS A 138 2.53 -10.06 -7.06
CA LYS A 138 1.36 -9.27 -6.67
C LYS A 138 1.66 -7.78 -6.65
N VAL A 139 2.84 -7.38 -6.16
CA VAL A 139 3.30 -5.98 -6.21
C VAL A 139 3.41 -5.52 -7.67
N ARG A 140 4.07 -6.29 -8.53
CA ARG A 140 4.21 -5.98 -9.95
C ARG A 140 2.86 -5.77 -10.64
N ILE A 141 1.95 -6.72 -10.50
CA ILE A 141 0.61 -6.67 -11.10
C ILE A 141 -0.19 -5.47 -10.57
N LYS A 142 -0.17 -5.21 -9.26
CA LYS A 142 -0.98 -4.10 -8.70
C LYS A 142 -0.47 -2.73 -9.17
N PHE A 143 0.85 -2.51 -9.17
CA PHE A 143 1.41 -1.22 -9.60
C PHE A 143 1.38 -1.03 -11.13
N SER A 144 1.47 -2.10 -11.93
CA SER A 144 1.41 -2.00 -13.40
C SER A 144 0.04 -1.59 -13.94
N LYS A 145 -1.03 -1.78 -13.15
CA LYS A 145 -2.39 -1.33 -13.48
C LYS A 145 -2.58 0.19 -13.35
N ILE A 146 -1.66 0.88 -12.68
CA ILE A 146 -1.75 2.33 -12.50
C ILE A 146 -1.01 3.01 -13.65
N ASP A 147 -1.76 3.68 -14.52
CA ASP A 147 -1.16 4.48 -15.58
C ASP A 147 -0.45 5.72 -14.99
N VAL A 148 0.84 5.84 -15.26
CA VAL A 148 1.69 6.97 -14.82
C VAL A 148 2.08 7.91 -15.96
N ALA A 149 1.52 7.70 -17.16
CA ALA A 149 1.72 8.59 -18.30
C ALA A 149 1.00 9.93 -18.08
N GLY A 150 -0.25 9.90 -17.63
CA GLY A 150 -1.05 11.08 -17.26
C GLY A 150 -1.09 11.35 -15.76
N GLU A 151 -1.27 12.61 -15.37
CA GLU A 151 -1.47 12.98 -13.96
C GLU A 151 -2.83 12.47 -13.46
N ILE A 152 -3.88 12.70 -14.26
CA ILE A 152 -5.26 12.34 -13.93
C ILE A 152 -5.42 10.83 -13.89
N SER A 153 -4.90 10.10 -14.89
CA SER A 153 -4.97 8.64 -14.92
C SER A 153 -4.24 8.00 -13.72
N CYS A 154 -3.12 8.58 -13.31
CA CYS A 154 -2.40 8.14 -12.11
C CYS A 154 -3.23 8.34 -10.85
N GLU A 155 -3.82 9.52 -10.65
CA GLU A 155 -4.67 9.79 -9.48
C GLU A 155 -5.92 8.90 -9.44
N LEU A 156 -6.58 8.66 -10.59
CA LEU A 156 -7.71 7.73 -10.67
C LEU A 156 -7.28 6.28 -10.35
N GLY A 157 -6.10 5.86 -10.81
CA GLY A 157 -5.52 4.56 -10.45
C GLY A 157 -5.23 4.43 -8.95
N VAL A 158 -4.78 5.51 -8.30
CA VAL A 158 -4.61 5.53 -6.84
C VAL A 158 -5.96 5.59 -6.10
N ALA A 159 -6.98 6.25 -6.66
CA ALA A 159 -8.33 6.17 -6.09
C ALA A 159 -8.88 4.73 -6.13
N SER A 160 -8.64 3.98 -7.21
CA SER A 160 -8.92 2.54 -7.28
C SER A 160 -8.13 1.75 -6.24
N TRP A 161 -6.84 2.06 -6.03
CA TRP A 161 -6.07 1.46 -4.94
C TRP A 161 -6.71 1.76 -3.58
N CYS A 162 -7.16 2.99 -3.33
CA CYS A 162 -7.81 3.34 -2.07
C CYS A 162 -9.11 2.55 -1.86
N LEU A 163 -9.93 2.38 -2.89
CA LEU A 163 -11.11 1.53 -2.84
C LEU A 163 -10.76 0.08 -2.50
N GLU A 164 -9.76 -0.51 -3.18
CA GLU A 164 -9.34 -1.89 -2.97
C GLU A 164 -8.88 -2.19 -1.54
N HIS A 165 -8.36 -1.19 -0.83
CA HIS A 165 -7.76 -1.36 0.50
C HIS A 165 -8.52 -0.63 1.62
N GLY A 166 -9.78 -0.25 1.37
CA GLY A 166 -10.66 0.35 2.38
C GLY A 166 -10.35 1.80 2.77
N PHE A 167 -9.50 2.50 2.02
CA PHE A 167 -9.22 3.94 2.21
C PHE A 167 -10.30 4.81 1.57
N ILE A 168 -11.56 4.61 1.97
CA ILE A 168 -12.73 5.19 1.29
C ILE A 168 -12.71 6.73 1.31
N GLN A 169 -12.43 7.32 2.48
CA GLN A 169 -12.33 8.77 2.63
C GLN A 169 -11.20 9.37 1.77
N GLN A 170 -10.05 8.69 1.70
CA GLN A 170 -8.92 9.10 0.88
C GLN A 170 -9.27 8.98 -0.61
N GLY A 171 -9.94 7.90 -1.03
CA GLY A 171 -10.40 7.72 -2.40
C GLY A 171 -11.33 8.85 -2.87
N LEU A 172 -12.32 9.23 -2.04
CA LEU A 172 -13.20 10.36 -2.32
C LEU A 172 -12.44 11.70 -2.38
N THR A 173 -11.46 11.89 -1.49
CA THR A 173 -10.62 13.09 -1.47
C THR A 173 -9.77 13.18 -2.74
N ILE A 174 -9.13 12.09 -3.14
CA ILE A 174 -8.30 12.02 -4.35
C ILE A 174 -9.15 12.26 -5.60
N LEU A 175 -10.32 11.61 -5.72
CA LEU A 175 -11.22 11.84 -6.86
C LEU A 175 -11.66 13.30 -7.01
N ARG A 176 -11.99 13.95 -5.89
CA ARG A 176 -12.34 15.38 -5.88
C ARG A 176 -11.18 16.19 -6.46
N GLU A 177 -9.96 15.94 -5.99
CA GLU A 177 -8.76 16.63 -6.46
C GLU A 177 -8.50 16.37 -7.95
N SER A 178 -8.73 15.14 -8.43
CA SER A 178 -8.57 14.79 -9.84
C SER A 178 -9.52 15.53 -10.77
N ILE A 179 -10.75 15.81 -10.33
CA ILE A 179 -11.68 16.63 -11.13
C ILE A 179 -11.18 18.08 -11.23
N VAL A 180 -10.66 18.65 -10.14
CA VAL A 180 -10.05 19.99 -10.17
C VAL A 180 -8.85 20.00 -11.12
N ASN A 181 -7.96 19.03 -10.98
CA ASN A 181 -6.78 18.90 -11.85
C ASN A 181 -7.17 18.70 -13.32
N TYR A 182 -8.24 17.96 -13.61
CA TYR A 182 -8.80 17.82 -14.96
C TYR A 182 -9.22 19.16 -15.55
N VAL A 183 -9.92 20.00 -14.80
CA VAL A 183 -10.33 21.34 -15.26
C VAL A 183 -9.11 22.22 -15.51
N ILE A 184 -8.12 22.18 -14.61
CA ILE A 184 -6.88 22.95 -14.76
C ILE A 184 -6.14 22.56 -16.04
N ILE A 185 -5.97 21.26 -16.28
CA ILE A 185 -5.20 20.75 -17.43
C ILE A 185 -5.96 20.93 -18.74
N ASN A 186 -7.22 20.48 -18.80
CA ASN A 186 -7.93 20.31 -20.07
C ASN A 186 -8.82 21.49 -20.45
N ILE A 187 -9.25 22.31 -19.48
CA ILE A 187 -10.15 23.44 -19.73
C ILE A 187 -9.39 24.77 -19.62
N LEU A 188 -8.59 24.94 -18.56
CA LEU A 188 -7.78 26.14 -18.37
C LEU A 188 -6.45 26.11 -19.15
N ASN A 189 -6.01 24.93 -19.62
CA ASN A 189 -4.72 24.72 -20.29
C ASN A 189 -3.50 25.15 -19.44
N GLU A 190 -3.61 24.98 -18.13
CA GLU A 190 -2.60 25.36 -17.15
C GLU A 190 -1.77 24.15 -16.70
N LYS A 191 -0.48 24.39 -16.41
CA LYS A 191 0.46 23.32 -16.01
C LYS A 191 0.78 23.30 -14.51
N ASN A 192 0.64 24.44 -13.84
CA ASN A 192 0.95 24.54 -12.41
C ASN A 192 -0.27 24.18 -11.56
N LEU A 193 -0.43 22.88 -11.29
CA LEU A 193 -1.54 22.34 -10.48
C LEU A 193 -1.56 22.82 -9.02
N LYS A 194 -0.47 23.44 -8.55
CA LYS A 194 -0.30 23.91 -7.17
C LYS A 194 -0.61 25.40 -7.01
N ASP A 195 -0.80 26.13 -8.10
CA ASP A 195 -1.09 27.55 -8.04
C ASP A 195 -2.47 27.80 -7.42
N LYS A 196 -2.51 28.59 -6.34
CA LYS A 196 -3.75 28.82 -5.59
C LYS A 196 -4.80 29.53 -6.43
N ALA A 197 -4.43 30.55 -7.21
CA ALA A 197 -5.39 31.33 -7.98
C ALA A 197 -6.01 30.50 -9.11
N ILE A 198 -5.21 29.65 -9.77
CA ILE A 198 -5.68 28.71 -10.80
C ILE A 198 -6.64 27.69 -10.21
N ARG A 199 -6.32 27.14 -9.02
CA ARG A 199 -7.18 26.20 -8.32
C ARG A 199 -8.51 26.83 -7.90
N ASP A 200 -8.46 28.00 -7.28
CA ASP A 200 -9.66 28.74 -6.87
C ASP A 200 -10.56 29.04 -8.09
N LYS A 201 -9.96 29.38 -9.23
CA LYS A 201 -10.68 29.57 -10.51
C LYS A 201 -11.34 28.26 -10.98
N ALA A 202 -10.61 27.15 -11.02
CA ALA A 202 -11.14 25.86 -11.46
C ALA A 202 -12.30 25.38 -10.57
N GLU A 203 -12.18 25.52 -9.25
CA GLU A 203 -13.22 25.16 -8.30
C GLU A 203 -14.46 26.05 -8.45
N LYS A 204 -14.27 27.37 -8.63
CA LYS A 204 -15.37 28.27 -8.94
C LYS A 204 -16.09 27.85 -10.22
N MET A 205 -15.35 27.51 -11.28
CA MET A 205 -15.96 27.07 -12.53
C MET A 205 -16.77 25.78 -12.39
N LEU A 206 -16.34 24.86 -11.52
CA LEU A 206 -17.06 23.61 -11.23
C LEU A 206 -18.34 23.84 -10.42
N ASN A 207 -18.34 24.83 -9.54
CA ASN A 207 -19.49 25.19 -8.71
C ASN A 207 -20.53 26.01 -9.50
N ASP A 208 -20.06 26.92 -10.35
CA ASP A 208 -20.89 27.77 -11.20
C ASP A 208 -21.29 27.02 -12.49
N ASP A 209 -22.34 27.47 -13.19
CA ASP A 209 -22.81 26.81 -14.42
C ASP A 209 -22.01 27.23 -15.67
N HIS A 210 -20.69 27.02 -15.64
CA HIS A 210 -19.83 27.29 -16.79
C HIS A 210 -20.09 26.30 -17.93
N LYS A 211 -20.23 26.82 -19.15
CA LYS A 211 -20.56 26.03 -20.35
C LYS A 211 -19.37 25.22 -20.87
N GLU A 212 -18.16 25.64 -20.53
CA GLU A 212 -16.90 25.01 -20.93
C GLU A 212 -16.68 23.66 -20.22
N ILE A 213 -17.28 23.46 -19.03
CA ILE A 213 -17.17 22.20 -18.30
C ILE A 213 -18.32 21.28 -18.73
N PRO A 214 -18.02 20.05 -19.21
CA PRO A 214 -19.05 19.07 -19.56
C PRO A 214 -20.03 18.83 -18.40
N SER A 215 -21.32 18.68 -18.73
CA SER A 215 -22.37 18.44 -17.74
C SER A 215 -22.14 17.15 -16.93
N SER A 216 -21.55 16.12 -17.55
CA SER A 216 -21.16 14.88 -16.90
C SER A 216 -20.12 15.09 -15.79
N ILE A 217 -19.11 15.94 -16.03
CA ILE A 217 -18.08 16.32 -15.04
C ILE A 217 -18.72 17.11 -13.89
N LYS A 218 -19.55 18.11 -14.20
CA LYS A 218 -20.25 18.91 -13.16
C LYS A 218 -21.16 18.04 -12.30
N LYS A 219 -21.87 17.08 -12.90
CA LYS A 219 -22.71 16.14 -12.16
C LYS A 219 -21.87 15.26 -11.23
N LEU A 220 -20.77 14.69 -11.74
CA LEU A 220 -19.86 13.87 -10.94
C LEU A 220 -19.25 14.67 -9.78
N TRP A 221 -18.81 15.91 -10.03
CA TRP A 221 -18.29 16.83 -9.02
C TRP A 221 -19.26 17.05 -7.85
N ARG A 222 -20.51 17.41 -8.16
CA ARG A 222 -21.55 17.66 -7.14
C ARG A 222 -21.82 16.43 -6.28
N GLU A 223 -21.93 15.27 -6.92
CA GLU A 223 -22.18 14.01 -6.21
C GLU A 223 -20.99 13.62 -5.32
N ILE A 224 -19.75 13.71 -5.81
CA ILE A 224 -18.55 13.41 -4.99
C ILE A 224 -18.48 14.34 -3.78
N ILE A 225 -18.75 15.64 -3.94
CA ILE A 225 -18.72 16.61 -2.83
C ILE A 225 -19.69 16.19 -1.71
N ILE A 226 -20.89 15.73 -2.07
CA ILE A 226 -21.90 15.31 -1.09
C ILE A 226 -21.33 14.19 -0.19
N TYR A 227 -20.84 13.10 -0.79
CA TYR A 227 -20.29 11.97 -0.05
C TYR A 227 -18.99 12.31 0.68
N ARG A 228 -18.09 13.06 0.04
CA ARG A 228 -16.81 13.47 0.64
C ARG A 228 -17.04 14.38 1.85
N ASN A 229 -18.00 15.30 1.79
CA ASN A 229 -18.31 16.18 2.91
C ASN A 229 -19.01 15.42 4.04
N ASP A 230 -19.93 14.51 3.73
CA ASP A 230 -20.59 13.68 4.74
C ASP A 230 -19.58 12.89 5.59
N ILE A 231 -18.69 12.12 4.94
CA ILE A 231 -17.65 11.34 5.66
C ILE A 231 -16.66 12.25 6.41
N ASN A 232 -16.30 13.42 5.85
CA ASN A 232 -15.39 14.36 6.51
C ASN A 232 -16.01 15.10 7.70
N HIS A 233 -17.33 15.28 7.70
CA HIS A 233 -18.08 15.82 8.83
C HIS A 233 -18.53 14.73 9.80
N ALA A 234 -18.07 13.49 9.63
CA ALA A 234 -18.36 12.36 10.51
C ALA A 234 -19.88 12.15 10.75
N GLY A 235 -20.70 12.36 9.72
CA GLY A 235 -22.15 12.21 9.81
C GLY A 235 -22.89 13.34 10.54
N TRP A 236 -22.23 14.45 10.88
CA TRP A 236 -22.92 15.64 11.45
C TRP A 236 -23.53 16.52 10.35
N ARG A 237 -24.41 15.94 9.53
CA ARG A 237 -25.20 16.64 8.48
C ARG A 237 -26.64 16.16 8.52
N GLU A 238 -27.57 16.96 7.97
CA GLU A 238 -28.98 16.58 7.91
C GLU A 238 -29.21 15.35 7.02
N ASP A 239 -28.51 15.28 5.88
CA ASP A 239 -28.51 14.15 4.96
C ASP A 239 -27.23 13.33 5.12
N THR A 240 -27.30 12.26 5.91
CA THR A 240 -26.19 11.30 6.09
C THR A 240 -26.44 10.02 5.29
N HIS A 241 -25.38 9.47 4.71
CA HIS A 241 -25.43 8.20 4.00
C HIS A 241 -25.08 7.03 4.94
N SER A 242 -25.55 5.84 4.57
CA SER A 242 -25.16 4.63 5.29
C SER A 242 -23.67 4.32 5.07
N PRO A 243 -23.00 3.63 6.02
CA PRO A 243 -21.63 3.18 5.83
C PRO A 243 -21.41 2.39 4.54
N GLU A 244 -22.38 1.55 4.15
CA GLU A 244 -22.34 0.71 2.95
C GLU A 244 -22.39 1.52 1.65
N ASP A 245 -22.99 2.71 1.68
CA ASP A 245 -23.12 3.55 0.50
C ASP A 245 -21.76 4.10 0.03
N PHE A 246 -20.84 4.40 0.95
CA PHE A 246 -19.60 5.07 0.59
C PHE A 246 -18.70 4.23 -0.32
N GLU A 247 -18.54 2.94 -0.03
CA GLU A 247 -17.73 2.05 -0.88
C GLU A 247 -18.38 1.89 -2.27
N ARG A 248 -19.69 1.61 -2.29
CA ARG A 248 -20.46 1.45 -3.52
C ARG A 248 -20.37 2.70 -4.40
N LYS A 249 -20.51 3.88 -3.79
CA LYS A 249 -20.47 5.17 -4.50
C LYS A 249 -19.07 5.54 -4.92
N LEU A 250 -18.05 5.30 -4.11
CA LEU A 250 -16.66 5.47 -4.53
C LEU A 250 -16.37 4.63 -5.79
N ARG A 251 -16.77 3.35 -5.81
CA ARG A 251 -16.63 2.49 -6.99
C ARG A 251 -17.35 3.04 -8.22
N GLU A 252 -18.60 3.50 -8.06
CA GLU A 252 -19.37 4.14 -9.13
C GLU A 252 -18.67 5.40 -9.67
N PHE A 253 -18.18 6.27 -8.78
CA PHE A 253 -17.52 7.52 -9.14
C PHE A 253 -16.19 7.28 -9.85
N ILE A 254 -15.38 6.32 -9.39
CA ILE A 254 -14.13 5.92 -10.06
C ILE A 254 -14.44 5.47 -11.50
N ASN A 255 -15.40 4.55 -11.68
CA ASN A 255 -15.74 4.05 -13.01
C ASN A 255 -16.21 5.16 -13.95
N ARG A 256 -17.05 6.07 -13.46
CA ARG A 256 -17.51 7.23 -14.23
C ARG A 256 -16.37 8.20 -14.55
N ALA A 257 -15.47 8.46 -13.61
CA ALA A 257 -14.31 9.31 -13.83
C ALA A 257 -13.43 8.76 -14.95
N PHE A 258 -13.13 7.44 -14.94
CA PHE A 258 -12.39 6.80 -16.02
C PHE A 258 -13.10 6.93 -17.38
N GLN A 259 -14.42 6.86 -17.44
CA GLN A 259 -15.17 6.96 -18.70
C GLN A 259 -15.21 8.36 -19.31
N ILE A 260 -15.10 9.41 -18.49
CA ILE A 260 -15.34 10.80 -18.94
C ILE A 260 -14.10 11.70 -18.87
N MET A 261 -13.05 11.28 -18.16
CA MET A 261 -11.81 12.08 -17.96
C MET A 261 -10.59 11.50 -18.67
N ILE A 262 -10.62 10.22 -19.07
CA ILE A 262 -9.55 9.48 -19.75
C ILE A 262 -10.05 9.03 -21.11
#